data_AF-R8CIB5-F1
#
_entry.id   AF-R8CIB5-F1
#
_cell.length_a   1.000
_cell.length_b   1.000
_cell.length_c   1.000
_cell.angle_alpha   90.00
_cell.angle_beta   90.00
_cell.angle_gamma   90.00
#
_symmetry.space_group_name_H-M   'P 1'
#
loop_
_entity.id
_entity.type
_entity.pdbx_description
1 polymer ?
#
loop_
_entity_poly.entity_id
_entity_poly.type
_entity_poly.pdbx_seq_one_letter_code
_entity_poly.pdbx_strand_id
1 'polypeptide(L)'
;MAKYRKKPIVIEAELYRAGLEDGFEFYGIGGNYICYMTNEEMKTSPYPKANRVPVIETLEGRMKVSNGDYIVTGINGEKYPCKPDIFEKTYELVSEA
;
A
#
# COMPACT_ATOMS: atom_id res chain seq x y z
N MET A 1 11.02 -0.60 -37.18
CA MET A 1 10.41 -0.33 -35.86
C MET A 1 11.50 -0.37 -34.81
N ALA A 2 11.54 0.62 -33.92
CA ALA A 2 12.53 0.65 -32.84
C ALA A 2 12.09 -0.29 -31.70
N LYS A 3 13.05 -1.02 -31.13
CA LYS A 3 12.86 -1.88 -29.97
C LYS A 3 13.55 -1.23 -28.77
N TYR A 4 12.90 -1.24 -27.62
CA TYR A 4 13.40 -0.63 -26.38
C TYR A 4 13.38 -1.67 -25.26
N ARG A 5 14.30 -1.54 -24.29
CA ARG A 5 14.34 -2.33 -23.05
C ARG A 5 14.10 -1.42 -21.85
N LYS A 6 13.43 -1.92 -20.81
CA LYS A 6 13.27 -1.20 -19.54
C LYS A 6 14.64 -1.00 -18.89
N LYS A 7 14.87 0.16 -18.25
CA LYS A 7 16.07 0.38 -17.44
C LYS A 7 16.03 -0.51 -16.19
N PRO A 8 17.14 -1.15 -15.78
CA PRO A 8 17.20 -1.81 -14.48
C PRO A 8 17.10 -0.73 -13.39
N ILE A 9 16.17 -0.91 -12.46
CA ILE A 9 15.90 0.03 -11.38
C ILE A 9 15.96 -0.74 -10.06
N VAL A 10 16.63 -0.14 -9.07
CA VAL A 10 16.59 -0.61 -7.68
C VAL A 10 15.48 0.17 -7.00
N ILE A 11 14.66 -0.53 -6.22
CA ILE A 11 13.55 0.05 -5.46
C ILE A 11 13.71 -0.33 -3.99
N GLU A 12 13.09 0.47 -3.13
CA GLU A 12 12.93 0.13 -1.72
C GLU A 12 11.58 -0.53 -1.53
N ALA A 13 11.54 -1.58 -0.72
CA ALA A 13 10.28 -2.23 -0.35
C ALA A 13 10.34 -2.68 1.10
N GLU A 14 9.23 -2.47 1.82
CA GLU A 14 9.08 -2.92 3.20
C GLU A 14 7.82 -3.79 3.34
N LEU A 15 7.90 -4.82 4.18
CA LEU A 15 6.74 -5.65 4.48
C LEU A 15 5.74 -4.85 5.32
N TYR A 16 4.51 -4.77 4.85
CA TYR A 16 3.45 -4.07 5.54
C TYR A 16 3.16 -4.69 6.90
N ARG A 17 3.08 -3.81 7.89
CA ARG A 17 2.65 -4.04 9.27
C ARG A 17 1.73 -2.90 9.69
N ALA A 18 0.78 -3.20 10.58
CA ALA A 18 -0.12 -2.20 11.14
C ALA A 18 0.68 -1.00 11.70
N GLY A 19 0.27 0.21 11.31
CA GLY A 19 0.95 1.47 11.55
C GLY A 19 1.69 2.07 10.35
N LEU A 20 1.81 1.33 9.23
CA LEU A 20 2.39 1.85 7.97
C LEU A 20 1.33 2.35 6.98
N GLU A 21 0.05 2.13 7.27
CA GLU A 21 -1.07 2.64 6.48
C GLU A 21 -1.18 4.16 6.61
N ASP A 22 -1.75 4.83 5.61
CA ASP A 22 -2.04 6.28 5.69
C ASP A 22 -3.41 6.53 6.34
N GLY A 23 -4.31 5.54 6.24
CA GLY A 23 -5.61 5.56 6.89
C GLY A 23 -6.40 4.28 6.73
N PHE A 24 -7.71 4.38 6.96
CA PHE A 24 -8.62 3.25 6.96
C PHE A 24 -9.91 3.54 6.20
N GLU A 25 -10.33 2.57 5.39
CA GLU A 25 -11.68 2.54 4.83
C GLU A 25 -12.61 1.75 5.73
N PHE A 26 -13.81 2.29 5.98
CA PHE A 26 -14.83 1.69 6.82
C PHE A 26 -15.97 1.11 5.98
N TYR A 27 -16.38 -0.11 6.31
CA TYR A 27 -17.42 -0.86 5.64
C TYR A 27 -18.50 -1.31 6.63
N GLY A 28 -19.76 -1.02 6.30
CA GLY A 28 -20.92 -1.37 7.11
C GLY A 28 -21.27 -2.85 7.04
N ILE A 29 -22.26 -3.25 7.84
CA ILE A 29 -22.85 -4.58 7.80
C ILE A 29 -23.47 -4.78 6.41
N GLY A 30 -22.91 -5.69 5.61
CA GLY A 30 -23.29 -5.91 4.21
C GLY A 30 -22.26 -5.42 3.17
N GLY A 31 -21.11 -4.88 3.59
CA GLY A 31 -20.02 -4.52 2.68
C GLY A 31 -20.17 -3.16 1.98
N ASN A 32 -21.17 -2.36 2.37
CA ASN A 32 -21.32 -0.99 1.86
C ASN A 32 -20.20 -0.09 2.40
N TYR A 33 -19.54 0.66 1.52
CA TYR A 33 -18.56 1.67 1.90
C TYR A 33 -19.23 2.79 2.70
N ILE A 34 -18.65 3.13 3.85
CA ILE A 34 -19.13 4.21 4.73
C ILE A 34 -18.29 5.47 4.50
N CYS A 35 -17.00 5.39 4.82
CA CYS A 35 -16.08 6.52 4.76
C CYS A 35 -14.62 6.05 4.73
N TYR A 36 -13.74 6.98 4.45
CA TYR A 36 -12.30 6.89 4.67
C TYR A 36 -11.93 7.89 5.76
N MET A 37 -11.02 7.50 6.65
CA MET A 37 -10.45 8.40 7.66
C MET A 37 -8.94 8.20 7.69
N THR A 38 -8.19 9.30 7.73
CA THR A 38 -6.73 9.25 7.91
C THR A 38 -6.36 8.80 9.31
N ASN A 39 -5.12 8.39 9.51
CA ASN A 39 -4.61 8.09 10.85
C ASN A 39 -4.70 9.27 11.82
N GLU A 40 -4.63 10.50 11.34
CA GLU A 40 -4.76 11.70 12.16
C GLU A 40 -6.22 11.93 12.59
N GLU A 41 -7.17 11.74 11.67
CA GLU A 41 -8.60 11.81 11.97
C GLU A 41 -9.02 10.73 12.97
N MET A 42 -8.47 9.51 12.83
CA MET A 42 -8.74 8.42 13.77
C MET A 42 -8.27 8.69 15.20
N LYS A 43 -7.26 9.55 15.40
CA LYS A 43 -6.76 9.94 16.73
C LYS A 43 -7.59 11.04 17.36
N THR A 44 -8.18 11.90 16.55
CA THR A 44 -8.82 13.15 16.98
C THR A 44 -10.34 13.07 17.04
N SER A 45 -10.95 12.22 16.21
CA SER A 45 -12.40 12.13 16.02
C SER A 45 -12.92 10.71 16.28
N PRO A 46 -14.17 10.58 16.76
CA PRO A 46 -14.82 9.28 16.85
C PRO A 46 -15.02 8.69 15.45
N TYR A 47 -14.72 7.40 15.29
CA TYR A 47 -14.88 6.67 14.04
C TYR A 47 -15.98 5.61 14.14
N PRO A 48 -16.58 5.19 13.00
CA PRO A 48 -17.65 4.19 13.00
C PRO A 48 -17.20 2.85 13.62
N LYS A 49 -18.06 2.24 14.43
CA LYS A 49 -17.88 0.86 14.92
C LYS A 49 -18.21 -0.15 13.81
N ALA A 50 -17.39 -0.16 12.77
CA ALA A 50 -17.60 -0.95 11.56
C ALA A 50 -16.30 -1.68 11.17
N ASN A 51 -16.38 -2.55 10.16
CA ASN A 51 -15.18 -3.23 9.67
C ASN A 51 -14.26 -2.19 9.01
N ARG A 52 -12.97 -2.22 9.33
CA ARG A 52 -11.98 -1.29 8.77
C ARG A 52 -10.92 -2.04 7.98
N VAL A 53 -10.50 -1.46 6.86
CA VAL A 53 -9.46 -1.99 6.00
C VAL A 53 -8.35 -0.95 5.89
N PRO A 54 -7.09 -1.29 6.21
CA PRO A 54 -5.99 -0.34 6.08
C PRO A 54 -5.73 -0.05 4.60
N VAL A 55 -5.42 1.21 4.33
CA VAL A 55 -5.13 1.70 2.97
C VAL A 55 -3.92 2.63 2.98
N ILE A 56 -3.20 2.63 1.86
CA ILE A 56 -2.15 3.61 1.59
C ILE A 56 -2.58 4.52 0.43
N GLU A 57 -2.12 5.76 0.46
CA GLU A 57 -2.32 6.72 -0.62
C GLU A 57 -1.27 6.52 -1.70
N THR A 58 -1.75 6.19 -2.90
CA THR A 58 -0.92 6.00 -4.09
C THR A 58 -1.30 7.03 -5.15
N LEU A 59 -0.51 7.16 -6.22
CA LEU A 59 -0.88 8.07 -7.33
C LEU A 59 -2.18 7.65 -8.05
N GLU A 60 -2.54 6.37 -7.99
CA GLU A 60 -3.77 5.84 -8.58
C GLU A 60 -4.97 5.96 -7.62
N GLY A 61 -4.74 6.51 -6.43
CA GLY A 61 -5.72 6.66 -5.36
C GLY A 61 -5.44 5.75 -4.17
N ARG A 62 -6.44 5.56 -3.33
CA ARG A 62 -6.34 4.76 -2.11
C ARG A 62 -6.30 3.28 -2.47
N MET A 63 -5.24 2.59 -2.07
CA MET A 63 -5.09 1.15 -2.29
C MET A 63 -5.11 0.40 -0.97
N LYS A 64 -5.85 -0.70 -0.96
CA LYS A 64 -5.95 -1.60 0.19
C LYS A 64 -4.65 -2.36 0.37
N VAL A 65 -4.21 -2.44 1.62
CA VAL A 65 -3.04 -3.19 2.02
C VAL A 65 -3.44 -4.21 3.07
N SER A 66 -2.69 -5.29 3.22
CA SER A 66 -2.91 -6.30 4.24
C SER A 66 -1.58 -6.82 4.76
N ASN A 67 -1.56 -7.36 5.98
CA ASN A 67 -0.35 -7.93 6.56
C ASN A 67 0.24 -8.98 5.61
N GLY A 68 1.53 -8.85 5.30
CA GLY A 68 2.23 -9.69 4.33
C GLY A 68 2.35 -9.10 2.93
N ASP A 69 1.62 -8.02 2.60
CA ASP A 69 1.86 -7.26 1.39
C ASP A 69 3.14 -6.43 1.53
N TYR A 70 3.85 -6.19 0.43
CA TYR A 70 4.98 -5.27 0.39
C TYR A 70 4.48 -3.87 0.05
N ILE A 71 4.96 -2.84 0.75
CA ILE A 71 4.86 -1.46 0.30
C ILE A 71 6.13 -1.16 -0.47
N VAL A 72 5.99 -0.92 -1.77
CA VAL A 72 7.11 -0.57 -2.64
C VAL A 72 7.15 0.94 -2.83
N THR A 73 8.34 1.51 -2.69
CA THR A 73 8.62 2.92 -2.98
C THR A 73 9.30 3.02 -4.35
N GLY A 74 8.61 3.65 -5.30
CA GLY A 74 9.11 3.96 -6.63
C GLY A 74 10.16 5.08 -6.63
N ILE A 75 10.75 5.32 -7.80
CA ILE A 75 11.90 6.22 -7.97
C ILE A 75 11.57 7.67 -7.59
N ASN A 76 10.31 8.10 -7.77
CA ASN A 76 9.87 9.45 -7.43
C ASN A 76 9.25 9.53 -6.01
N GLY A 77 9.43 8.51 -5.17
CA GLY A 77 8.83 8.43 -3.83
C GLY A 77 7.37 7.96 -3.81
N GLU A 78 6.85 7.52 -4.96
CA GLU A 78 5.49 6.98 -5.10
C GLU A 78 5.38 5.63 -4.38
N LYS A 79 4.35 5.43 -3.56
CA LYS A 79 4.12 4.17 -2.86
C LYS A 79 3.03 3.35 -3.52
N TYR A 80 3.18 2.02 -3.53
CA TYR A 80 2.14 1.10 -3.95
C TYR A 80 2.22 -0.23 -3.19
N PRO A 81 1.09 -0.86 -2.88
CA PRO A 81 1.08 -2.18 -2.28
C PRO A 81 1.33 -3.24 -3.37
N CYS A 82 2.14 -4.24 -3.05
CA CYS A 82 2.48 -5.34 -3.93
C CYS A 82 2.30 -6.66 -3.18
N LYS A 83 1.58 -7.61 -3.78
CA LYS A 83 1.39 -8.93 -3.17
C LYS A 83 2.72 -9.69 -3.10
N PRO A 84 2.99 -10.43 -2.03
CA PRO A 84 4.25 -11.13 -1.84
C PRO A 84 4.58 -12.07 -3.02
N ASP A 85 3.60 -12.85 -3.48
CA ASP A 85 3.74 -13.75 -4.63
C ASP A 85 4.14 -13.04 -5.94
N ILE A 86 3.77 -11.77 -6.10
CA ILE A 86 4.13 -10.95 -7.26
C ILE A 86 5.49 -10.30 -7.03
N PHE A 87 5.73 -9.81 -5.82
CA PHE A 87 6.96 -9.15 -5.43
C PHE A 87 8.17 -10.08 -5.60
N GLU A 88 8.11 -11.28 -5.03
CA GLU A 88 9.21 -12.27 -5.08
C GLU A 88 9.50 -12.78 -6.49
N LYS A 89 8.53 -12.69 -7.41
CA LYS A 89 8.71 -13.04 -8.83
C LYS A 89 9.28 -11.89 -9.66
N THR A 90 9.14 -10.66 -9.19
CA THR A 90 9.46 -9.45 -9.96
C THR A 90 10.76 -8.81 -9.50
N TYR A 91 11.10 -8.96 -8.22
CA TYR A 91 12.26 -8.34 -7.59
C TYR A 91 13.17 -9.39 -6.98
N GLU A 92 14.47 -9.15 -7.12
CA GLU A 92 15.53 -9.92 -6.47
C GLU A 92 16.25 -9.02 -5.47
N LEU A 93 16.67 -9.59 -4.35
CA LEU A 93 17.44 -8.86 -3.34
C LEU A 93 18.78 -8.46 -3.96
N VAL A 94 18.99 -7.16 -4.14
CA VAL A 94 20.29 -6.62 -4.50
C VAL A 94 21.10 -6.55 -3.21
N SER A 95 22.03 -7.50 -3.04
CA SER A 95 22.95 -7.58 -1.89
C SER A 95 23.54 -6.21 -1.53
N GLU A 96 23.29 -5.72 -0.31
CA GLU A 96 24.21 -4.80 0.35
C GLU A 96 25.41 -5.64 0.81
N ALA A 97 26.59 -5.34 0.26
CA ALA A 97 27.88 -5.89 0.71
C ALA A 97 28.56 -4.91 1.66
#